data_AF-A0A9D4I412-F1
#
_entry.id   AF-A0A9D4I412-F1
#
_cell.length_a   1.000
_cell.length_b   1.000
_cell.length_c   1.000
_cell.angle_alpha   90.00
_cell.angle_beta   90.00
_cell.angle_gamma   90.00
#
_symmetry.space_group_name_H-M   'P 1'
#
loop_
_entity.id
_entity.type
_entity.pdbx_description
1 polymer ?
#
loop_
_entity_poly.entity_id
_entity_poly.type
_entity_poly.pdbx_seq_one_letter_code
_entity_poly.pdbx_strand_id
1 'polypeptide(L)'
;MAVFGRFKAGLVLDIHYELLREIDSRFKIIETPRSFAAKFSRRSQRHGETLEEFAQELKRLYDKTHFWRDGRTRDEDLVRRFLDGLYDEDLRFQVEYHKEPRNIDEAVYYAVSFIELRSMQKEARKSRRVVRRAVDDVSDAENEGDGAKLKLVQSEKHVAHDRK
;
A
#
# COMPACT_ATOMS: atom_id res chain seq x y z
N MET A 1 77.59 -2.76 29.28
CA MET A 1 76.45 -3.06 30.18
C MET A 1 75.17 -2.73 29.43
N ALA A 2 74.32 -3.72 29.16
CA ALA A 2 73.06 -3.53 28.43
C ALA A 2 71.90 -3.42 29.43
N VAL A 3 71.23 -2.28 29.48
CA VAL A 3 70.04 -2.04 30.32
C VAL A 3 68.81 -2.33 29.47
N PHE A 4 68.28 -3.54 29.57
CA PHE A 4 66.97 -3.88 29.00
C PHE A 4 65.87 -3.34 29.92
N GLY A 5 65.37 -2.16 29.59
CA GLY A 5 64.19 -1.57 30.22
C GLY A 5 62.92 -2.31 29.77
N ARG A 6 62.29 -3.00 30.72
CA ARG A 6 61.00 -3.70 30.58
C ARG A 6 59.92 -2.77 30.00
N PHE A 7 59.50 -2.99 28.77
CA PHE A 7 58.25 -2.42 28.25
C PHE A 7 57.07 -3.07 28.98
N LYS A 8 56.23 -2.25 29.62
CA LYS A 8 55.02 -2.65 30.32
C LYS A 8 54.00 -3.23 29.31
N ALA A 9 53.97 -4.55 29.19
CA ALA A 9 53.05 -5.27 28.32
C ALA A 9 51.56 -5.04 28.62
N GLY A 10 51.21 -4.48 29.79
CA GLY A 10 49.82 -4.21 30.18
C GLY A 10 49.17 -2.99 29.51
N LEU A 11 49.94 -1.98 29.11
CA LEU A 11 49.38 -0.73 28.56
C LEU A 11 48.92 -0.85 27.10
N VAL A 12 49.48 -1.79 26.34
CA VAL A 12 49.19 -1.96 24.91
C VAL A 12 47.83 -2.65 24.70
N LEU A 13 47.44 -3.55 25.60
CA LEU A 13 46.15 -4.23 25.53
C LEU A 13 45.00 -3.26 25.84
N ASP A 14 45.15 -2.39 26.85
CA ASP A 14 44.10 -1.42 27.22
C ASP A 14 43.79 -0.43 26.09
N ILE A 15 44.82 0.10 25.41
CA ILE A 15 44.64 1.02 24.27
C ILE A 15 43.93 0.31 23.10
N HIS A 16 44.24 -0.97 22.87
CA HIS A 16 43.58 -1.74 21.82
C HIS A 16 42.10 -2.00 22.15
N TYR A 17 41.77 -2.35 23.39
CA TYR A 17 40.39 -2.54 23.84
C TYR A 17 39.60 -1.24 23.81
N GLU A 18 40.18 -0.12 24.21
CA GLU A 18 39.54 1.20 24.13
C GLU A 18 39.27 1.62 22.68
N LEU A 19 40.22 1.40 21.78
CA LEU A 19 40.05 1.67 20.35
C LEU A 19 38.95 0.79 19.74
N LEU A 20 38.94 -0.51 20.04
CA LEU A 20 37.87 -1.40 19.58
C LEU A 20 36.51 -0.99 20.13
N ARG A 21 36.43 -0.58 21.41
CA ARG A 21 35.19 -0.07 22.01
C ARG A 21 34.71 1.22 21.35
N GLU A 22 35.63 2.14 21.00
CA GLU A 22 35.30 3.35 20.25
C GLU A 22 34.83 3.04 18.82
N ILE A 23 35.54 2.14 18.11
CA ILE A 23 35.16 1.73 16.76
C ILE A 23 33.78 1.07 16.79
N ASP A 24 33.55 0.14 17.71
CA ASP A 24 32.23 -0.46 17.91
C ASP A 24 31.20 0.60 18.30
N SER A 25 31.51 1.53 19.19
CA SER A 25 30.54 2.58 19.57
C SER A 25 30.18 3.52 18.42
N ARG A 26 31.11 3.82 17.51
CA ARG A 26 30.90 4.79 16.41
C ARG A 26 30.33 4.14 15.15
N PHE A 27 30.72 2.90 14.87
CA PHE A 27 30.37 2.20 13.63
C PHE A 27 29.34 1.09 13.81
N LYS A 28 28.99 0.71 15.04
CA LYS A 28 27.83 -0.15 15.27
C LYS A 28 26.59 0.66 14.93
N ILE A 29 25.94 0.31 13.83
CA ILE A 29 24.57 0.71 13.58
C ILE A 29 23.76 0.05 14.69
N ILE A 30 23.51 0.80 15.78
CA ILE A 30 22.73 0.29 16.89
C ILE A 30 21.27 0.31 16.43
N GLU A 31 20.87 -0.74 15.73
CA GLU A 31 19.46 -1.03 15.52
C GLU A 31 18.88 -1.44 16.88
N THR A 32 18.57 -0.44 17.71
CA THR A 32 17.91 -0.62 18.99
C THR A 32 16.46 -1.03 18.76
N PRO A 33 15.80 -1.72 19.72
CA PRO A 33 14.36 -1.93 19.68
C PRO A 33 13.58 -0.61 19.47
N ARG A 34 14.07 0.49 20.04
CA ARG A 34 13.50 1.83 19.82
C ARG A 34 13.59 2.28 18.36
N SER A 35 14.71 2.02 17.69
CA SER A 35 14.88 2.35 16.28
C SER A 35 13.95 1.53 15.39
N PHE A 36 13.77 0.23 15.68
CA PHE A 36 12.82 -0.61 14.95
C PHE A 36 11.37 -0.19 15.21
N ALA A 37 11.04 0.28 16.41
CA ALA A 37 9.69 0.77 16.73
C ALA A 37 9.40 2.02 15.90
N ALA A 38 10.36 2.94 15.81
CA ALA A 38 10.25 4.11 14.94
C ALA A 38 10.12 3.71 13.45
N LYS A 39 10.87 2.69 12.99
CA LYS A 39 10.74 2.15 11.62
C LYS A 39 9.34 1.57 11.40
N PHE A 40 8.82 0.77 12.33
CA PHE A 40 7.48 0.18 12.29
C PHE A 40 6.39 1.26 12.20
N SER A 41 6.42 2.24 13.11
CA SER A 41 5.43 3.34 13.15
C SER A 41 5.49 4.29 11.95
N ARG A 42 6.59 4.31 11.20
CA ARG A 42 6.72 5.14 9.98
C ARG A 42 6.55 4.33 8.70
N ARG A 43 6.36 3.02 8.81
CA ARG A 43 6.34 2.13 7.65
C ARG A 43 5.01 2.27 6.91
N SER A 44 5.04 2.76 5.68
CA SER A 44 3.94 2.75 4.70
C SER A 44 4.34 1.92 3.49
N GLN A 45 3.39 1.39 2.76
CA GLN A 45 3.61 0.61 1.54
C GLN A 45 4.38 1.45 0.52
N ARG A 46 5.45 0.89 -0.05
CA ARG A 46 6.25 1.56 -1.08
C ARG A 46 5.58 1.43 -2.44
N HIS A 47 5.90 2.35 -3.35
CA HIS A 47 5.41 2.24 -4.72
C HIS A 47 5.98 0.97 -5.38
N GLY A 48 5.10 0.14 -5.94
CA GLY A 48 5.46 -1.14 -6.57
C GLY A 48 5.75 -2.28 -5.60
N GLU A 49 5.65 -2.06 -4.29
CA GLU A 49 5.77 -3.12 -3.30
C GLU A 49 4.47 -3.93 -3.20
N THR A 50 4.60 -5.26 -3.18
CA THR A 50 3.47 -6.15 -3.02
C THR A 50 2.92 -6.11 -1.59
N LEU A 51 1.62 -6.43 -1.43
CA LEU A 51 0.98 -6.44 -0.11
C LEU A 51 1.61 -7.48 0.83
N GLU A 52 2.05 -8.61 0.28
CA GLU A 52 2.70 -9.68 1.02
C GLU A 52 4.06 -9.26 1.55
N GLU A 53 4.91 -8.65 0.71
CA GLU A 53 6.21 -8.13 1.13
C GLU A 53 6.07 -7.05 2.20
N PHE A 54 5.08 -6.16 2.03
CA PHE A 54 4.78 -5.12 3.01
C PHE A 54 4.39 -5.73 4.37
N ALA A 55 3.51 -6.73 4.37
CA ALA A 55 3.08 -7.43 5.57
C ALA A 55 4.24 -8.20 6.24
N GLN A 56 5.08 -8.87 5.45
CA GLN A 56 6.26 -9.58 5.96
C GLN A 56 7.24 -8.63 6.64
N GLU A 57 7.50 -7.45 6.06
CA GLU A 57 8.39 -6.47 6.67
C GLU A 57 7.79 -5.88 7.97
N LEU A 58 6.47 -5.67 8.02
CA LEU A 58 5.80 -5.27 9.27
C LEU A 58 5.95 -6.32 10.37
N LYS A 59 5.73 -7.61 10.06
CA LYS A 59 5.97 -8.73 10.99
C LYS A 59 7.41 -8.72 11.50
N ARG A 60 8.39 -8.62 10.57
CA ARG A 60 9.82 -8.60 10.90
C ARG A 60 10.19 -7.43 11.81
N LEU A 61 9.64 -6.24 11.54
CA LEU A 61 9.89 -5.05 12.37
C LEU A 61 9.26 -5.20 13.76
N TYR A 62 8.05 -5.74 13.85
CA TYR A 62 7.34 -5.94 15.12
C TYR A 62 8.05 -6.97 16.01
N ASP A 63 8.47 -8.10 15.43
CA ASP A 63 9.14 -9.16 16.19
C ASP A 63 10.48 -8.67 16.76
N LYS A 64 11.14 -7.70 16.09
CA LYS A 64 12.37 -7.06 16.59
C LYS A 64 12.12 -6.02 17.70
N THR A 65 10.91 -5.48 17.82
CA THR A 65 10.58 -4.42 18.81
C THR A 65 9.89 -4.95 20.04
N HIS A 66 9.00 -5.93 19.86
CA HIS A 66 7.99 -6.34 20.84
C HIS A 66 7.93 -7.86 21.00
N PHE A 67 9.09 -8.51 21.09
CA PHE A 67 9.17 -9.98 21.21
C PHE A 67 8.53 -10.57 22.48
N TRP A 68 8.23 -9.74 23.48
CA TRP A 68 7.59 -10.16 24.74
C TRP A 68 6.07 -9.98 24.77
N ARG A 69 5.47 -9.36 23.75
CA ARG A 69 4.04 -9.04 23.75
C ARG A 69 3.18 -10.26 23.44
N ASP A 70 1.93 -10.21 23.91
CA ASP A 70 0.93 -11.25 23.64
C ASP A 70 0.55 -11.28 22.15
N GLY A 71 0.23 -12.49 21.66
CA GLY A 71 -0.08 -12.73 20.25
C GLY A 71 -1.29 -11.95 19.77
N ARG A 72 -2.30 -11.77 20.63
CA ARG A 72 -3.50 -10.99 20.28
C ARG A 72 -3.17 -9.51 20.05
N THR A 73 -2.43 -8.89 20.96
CA THR A 73 -2.02 -7.48 20.81
C THR A 73 -1.10 -7.30 19.60
N ARG A 74 -0.25 -8.30 19.32
CA ARG A 74 0.58 -8.32 18.11
C ARG A 74 -0.26 -8.26 16.84
N ASP A 75 -1.26 -9.12 16.73
CA ASP A 75 -2.12 -9.16 15.55
C ASP A 75 -2.94 -7.89 15.38
N GLU A 76 -3.51 -7.35 16.47
CA GLU A 76 -4.24 -6.07 16.45
C GLU A 76 -3.34 -4.89 16.01
N ASP A 77 -2.12 -4.80 16.52
CA ASP A 77 -1.16 -3.76 16.14
C ASP A 77 -0.73 -3.89 14.67
N LEU A 78 -0.48 -5.13 14.22
CA LEU A 78 -0.07 -5.42 12.85
C LEU A 78 -1.19 -5.11 11.85
N VAL A 79 -2.43 -5.50 12.13
CA VAL A 79 -3.60 -5.19 11.29
C VAL A 79 -3.80 -3.68 11.18
N ARG A 80 -3.84 -2.98 12.33
CA ARG A 80 -4.01 -1.52 12.34
C ARG A 80 -2.92 -0.85 11.51
N ARG A 81 -1.66 -1.24 11.72
CA ARG A 81 -0.53 -0.64 11.00
C ARG A 81 -0.53 -0.98 9.52
N PHE A 82 -0.93 -2.18 9.15
CA PHE A 82 -1.07 -2.60 7.75
C PHE A 82 -2.09 -1.72 7.04
N LEU A 83 -3.30 -1.57 7.60
CA LEU A 83 -4.37 -0.77 7.01
C LEU A 83 -4.02 0.72 6.92
N ASP A 84 -3.46 1.31 7.99
CA ASP A 84 -3.01 2.71 7.99
C ASP A 84 -1.86 2.98 7.01
N GLY A 85 -1.11 1.94 6.65
CA GLY A 85 0.06 2.04 5.79
C GLY A 85 -0.19 1.69 4.32
N LEU A 86 -1.41 1.29 3.95
CA LEU A 86 -1.75 0.97 2.56
C LEU A 86 -1.65 2.20 1.66
N TYR A 87 -1.19 1.99 0.42
CA TYR A 87 -1.11 3.06 -0.58
C TYR A 87 -2.48 3.40 -1.19
N ASP A 88 -3.37 2.42 -1.33
CA ASP A 88 -4.71 2.59 -1.91
C ASP A 88 -5.74 2.76 -0.78
N GLU A 89 -6.26 3.98 -0.63
CA GLU A 89 -7.28 4.29 0.39
C GLU A 89 -8.60 3.53 0.12
N ASP A 90 -8.98 3.30 -1.14
CA ASP A 90 -10.20 2.54 -1.47
C ASP A 90 -10.10 1.11 -0.93
N LEU A 91 -8.91 0.52 -1.04
CA LEU A 91 -8.60 -0.81 -0.55
C LEU A 91 -8.68 -0.86 0.97
N ARG A 92 -8.12 0.14 1.65
CA ARG A 92 -8.19 0.28 3.11
C ARG A 92 -9.64 0.31 3.58
N PHE A 93 -10.46 1.21 3.03
CA PHE A 93 -11.88 1.32 3.40
C PHE A 93 -12.63 -0.01 3.20
N GLN A 94 -12.39 -0.68 2.08
CA GLN A 94 -13.07 -1.94 1.79
C GLN A 94 -12.73 -3.03 2.81
N VAL A 95 -11.45 -3.17 3.17
CA VAL A 95 -10.98 -4.21 4.09
C VAL A 95 -11.39 -3.88 5.52
N GLU A 96 -11.25 -2.63 5.94
CA GLU A 96 -11.55 -2.18 7.30
C GLU A 96 -13.04 -2.31 7.63
N TYR A 97 -13.93 -1.81 6.76
CA TYR A 97 -15.36 -1.72 7.07
C TYR A 97 -16.18 -2.97 6.74
N HIS A 98 -15.77 -3.79 5.78
CA HIS A 98 -16.59 -4.92 5.33
C HIS A 98 -16.15 -6.28 5.85
N LYS A 99 -14.90 -6.42 6.30
CA LYS A 99 -14.31 -7.71 6.62
C LYS A 99 -13.75 -7.83 8.03
N GLU A 100 -13.35 -6.72 8.65
CA GLU A 100 -12.84 -6.68 10.03
C GLU A 100 -11.79 -7.80 10.30
N PRO A 101 -10.64 -7.78 9.59
CA PRO A 101 -9.64 -8.85 9.71
C PRO A 101 -9.08 -8.93 11.14
N ARG A 102 -8.94 -10.16 11.66
CA ARG A 102 -8.42 -10.40 13.02
C ARG A 102 -6.91 -10.49 13.08
N ASN A 103 -6.30 -10.88 11.97
CA ASN A 103 -4.86 -11.02 11.82
C ASN A 103 -4.42 -10.40 10.49
N ILE A 104 -3.12 -10.15 10.38
CA ILE A 104 -2.54 -9.50 9.21
C ILE A 104 -2.66 -10.37 7.94
N ASP A 105 -2.65 -11.69 8.07
CA ASP A 105 -2.73 -12.60 6.93
C ASP A 105 -4.14 -12.57 6.29
N GLU A 106 -5.19 -12.51 7.10
CA GLU A 106 -6.56 -12.25 6.66
C GLU A 106 -6.68 -10.88 5.97
N ALA A 107 -6.06 -9.84 6.54
CA ALA A 107 -6.08 -8.51 5.95
C ALA A 107 -5.44 -8.51 4.55
N VAL A 108 -4.30 -9.19 4.37
CA VAL A 108 -3.64 -9.37 3.07
C VAL A 108 -4.53 -10.16 2.12
N TYR A 109 -5.10 -11.27 2.57
CA TYR A 109 -5.99 -12.10 1.74
C TYR A 109 -7.19 -11.32 1.20
N TYR A 110 -7.87 -10.56 2.06
CA TYR A 110 -9.01 -9.73 1.63
C TYR A 110 -8.60 -8.61 0.69
N ALA A 111 -7.44 -7.99 0.94
CA ALA A 111 -6.92 -6.94 0.09
C ALA A 111 -6.57 -7.47 -1.32
N VAL A 112 -5.87 -8.60 -1.42
CA VAL A 112 -5.55 -9.25 -2.70
C VAL A 112 -6.83 -9.63 -3.44
N SER A 113 -7.77 -10.28 -2.74
CA SER A 113 -9.07 -10.67 -3.32
C SER A 113 -9.84 -9.48 -3.90
N PHE A 114 -9.77 -8.30 -3.26
CA PHE A 114 -10.42 -7.10 -3.76
C PHE A 114 -9.74 -6.54 -5.00
N ILE A 115 -8.40 -6.53 -5.04
CA ILE A 115 -7.64 -6.10 -6.22
C ILE A 115 -7.98 -6.98 -7.42
N GLU A 116 -8.05 -8.30 -7.21
CA GLU A 116 -8.45 -9.26 -8.24
C GLU A 116 -9.86 -8.98 -8.75
N LEU A 117 -10.83 -8.81 -7.84
CA LEU A 117 -12.21 -8.50 -8.21
C LEU A 117 -12.32 -7.19 -9.02
N ARG A 118 -11.59 -6.15 -8.60
CA ARG A 118 -11.53 -4.85 -9.31
C ARG A 118 -10.95 -5.01 -10.72
N SER A 119 -9.93 -5.86 -10.87
CA SER A 119 -9.31 -6.14 -12.16
C SER A 119 -10.30 -6.81 -13.13
N MET A 120 -11.05 -7.82 -12.67
CA MET A 120 -12.04 -8.53 -13.49
C MET A 120 -13.16 -7.60 -13.95
N GLN A 121 -13.65 -6.72 -13.07
CA GLN A 121 -14.68 -5.74 -13.43
C GLN A 121 -14.19 -4.73 -14.47
N LYS A 122 -12.91 -4.34 -14.41
CA LYS A 122 -12.30 -3.43 -15.39
C LYS A 122 -12.22 -4.08 -16.77
N GLU A 123 -11.82 -5.35 -16.84
CA GLU A 123 -11.76 -6.09 -18.10
C GLU A 123 -13.16 -6.34 -18.71
N ALA A 124 -14.15 -6.68 -17.89
CA ALA A 124 -15.54 -6.85 -18.34
C ALA A 124 -16.15 -5.54 -18.91
N ARG A 125 -15.74 -4.38 -18.37
CA ARG A 125 -16.17 -3.07 -18.91
C ARG A 125 -15.47 -2.73 -20.22
N LYS A 126 -14.20 -3.10 -20.38
CA LYS A 126 -13.47 -2.90 -21.64
C LYS A 126 -14.05 -3.76 -22.76
N SER A 127 -14.33 -5.04 -22.51
CA SER A 127 -14.94 -5.92 -23.51
C SER A 127 -16.30 -5.40 -23.98
N ARG A 128 -17.15 -4.91 -23.07
CA ARG A 128 -18.43 -4.28 -23.44
C ARG A 128 -18.28 -3.01 -24.29
N ARG A 129 -17.22 -2.21 -24.08
CA ARG A 129 -16.96 -1.01 -24.91
C ARG A 129 -16.46 -1.37 -26.31
N VAL A 130 -15.68 -2.45 -26.45
CA VAL A 130 -15.24 -2.94 -27.76
C VAL A 130 -16.41 -3.45 -28.58
N VAL A 131 -17.34 -4.21 -27.97
CA VAL A 131 -18.53 -4.71 -28.66
C VAL A 131 -19.42 -3.58 -29.18
N ARG A 132 -19.58 -2.47 -28.44
CA ARG A 132 -20.41 -1.34 -28.91
C ARG A 132 -19.81 -0.62 -30.12
N ARG A 133 -18.47 -0.52 -30.22
CA ARG A 133 -17.83 0.10 -31.38
C ARG A 133 -17.88 -0.74 -32.64
N ALA A 134 -17.94 -2.07 -32.51
CA ALA A 134 -18.06 -2.95 -33.67
C ALA A 134 -19.47 -2.96 -34.30
N VAL A 135 -20.49 -2.49 -33.58
CA VAL A 135 -21.88 -2.45 -34.07
C VAL A 135 -22.19 -1.14 -34.80
N ASP A 136 -21.56 -0.02 -34.42
CA ASP A 136 -21.74 1.27 -35.10
C ASP A 136 -21.01 1.35 -36.46
N ASP A 137 -20.05 0.45 -36.74
CA ASP A 137 -19.28 0.45 -38.00
C ASP A 137 -19.90 -0.45 -39.10
N VAL A 138 -21.09 -1.01 -38.84
CA VAL A 138 -21.85 -1.85 -39.80
C VAL A 138 -23.17 -1.19 -40.23
N SER A 139 -23.51 -0.02 -39.67
CA SER A 139 -24.77 0.68 -39.95
C SER A 139 -24.69 1.79 -41.01
N ASP A 140 -23.53 2.02 -41.65
CA ASP A 140 -23.33 3.11 -42.62
C ASP A 140 -23.23 2.66 -44.09
N ALA A 141 -23.71 1.45 -44.43
CA ALA A 141 -23.65 0.93 -45.82
C ALA A 141 -24.98 0.90 -46.58
N GLU A 142 -26.12 1.28 -45.99
CA GLU A 142 -27.43 1.20 -46.66
C GLU A 142 -28.34 2.39 -46.33
N ASN A 143 -28.06 3.59 -46.85
CA ASN A 143 -29.12 4.59 -47.02
C ASN A 143 -28.80 5.67 -48.08
N GLU A 144 -28.74 5.28 -49.36
CA GLU A 144 -29.01 6.20 -50.47
C GLU A 144 -30.38 5.86 -51.06
N GLY A 145 -31.38 6.70 -50.80
CA GLY A 145 -32.74 6.47 -51.27
C GLY A 145 -33.75 7.53 -50.82
N ASP A 146 -33.59 8.74 -51.35
CA ASP A 146 -34.65 9.58 -51.93
C ASP A 146 -36.01 9.73 -51.18
N GLY A 147 -36.37 10.96 -50.81
CA GLY A 147 -37.71 11.21 -50.28
C GLY A 147 -37.94 12.59 -49.67
N ALA A 148 -38.14 13.59 -50.52
CA ALA A 148 -38.46 14.96 -50.14
C ALA A 148 -39.85 15.14 -49.48
N LYS A 149 -39.97 16.28 -48.76
CA LYS A 149 -41.17 17.06 -48.38
C LYS A 149 -41.94 16.63 -47.12
N LEU A 150 -41.98 17.52 -46.12
CA LEU A 150 -43.15 18.39 -45.84
C LEU A 150 -42.86 19.31 -44.65
N LYS A 151 -42.91 20.63 -44.90
CA LYS A 151 -43.06 21.66 -43.87
C LYS A 151 -44.45 21.53 -43.27
N LEU A 152 -44.57 21.53 -41.94
CA LEU A 152 -45.80 21.98 -41.28
C LEU A 152 -45.45 22.80 -40.03
N VAL A 153 -45.83 24.06 -40.13
CA VAL A 153 -45.86 25.10 -39.10
C VAL A 153 -47.04 24.84 -38.15
N GLN A 154 -46.85 25.05 -36.85
CA GLN A 154 -47.82 25.61 -35.88
C GLN A 154 -47.11 25.68 -34.50
N SER A 155 -46.63 26.84 -34.03
CA SER A 155 -47.35 27.94 -33.34
C SER A 155 -47.98 27.57 -31.99
N GLU A 156 -47.55 28.32 -30.96
CA GLU A 156 -48.36 28.82 -29.83
C GLU A 156 -48.80 27.86 -28.69
N LYS A 157 -48.24 28.03 -27.48
CA LYS A 157 -48.84 28.86 -26.41
C LYS A 157 -48.09 28.80 -25.08
N HIS A 158 -47.99 29.98 -24.47
CA HIS A 158 -47.70 30.26 -23.06
C HIS A 158 -48.56 29.44 -22.09
N VAL A 159 -48.08 29.22 -20.87
CA VAL A 159 -48.65 29.80 -19.63
C VAL A 159 -47.70 29.52 -18.46
N ALA A 160 -47.23 30.60 -17.84
CA ALA A 160 -46.59 30.60 -16.54
C ALA A 160 -47.61 30.24 -15.46
N HIS A 161 -47.22 29.42 -14.48
CA HIS A 161 -47.96 29.32 -13.23
C HIS A 161 -47.03 29.61 -12.05
N ASP A 162 -47.11 30.86 -11.66
CA ASP A 162 -46.87 31.38 -10.33
C ASP A 162 -47.75 30.64 -9.30
N ARG A 163 -47.20 30.33 -8.13
CA ARG A 163 -47.92 30.04 -6.88
C ARG A 163 -46.95 30.03 -5.69
N LYS A 164 -46.94 31.19 -5.01
CA LYS A 164 -46.91 31.45 -3.55
C LYS A 164 -46.22 30.45 -2.63
#